data_AF-A0A3S4R439-F1
#
_entry.id   AF-A0A3S4R439-F1
#
_cell.length_a   1.000
_cell.length_b   1.000
_cell.length_c   1.000
_cell.angle_alpha   90.00
_cell.angle_beta   90.00
_cell.angle_gamma   90.00
#
_symmetry.space_group_name_H-M   'P 1'
#
loop_
_entity.id
_entity.type
_entity.pdbx_description
1 polymer ?
#
loop_
_entity_poly.entity_id
_entity_poly.type
_entity_poly.pdbx_seq_one_letter_code
_entity_poly.pdbx_strand_id
1 'polypeptide(L)'
;MKLMKKLILIFVLLGLFSCGDYIDKPKNLIDKGMMAEIIADLAINDQAIYVYPDKNMEAGTRAVLKSYKVKPDDFVDSFKYYVIKEEMDGIANDAQEILLKKDPKADKYVKDKIKQNGAVMPLVR
;
A
#
# COMPACT_ATOMS: atom_id res chain seq x y z
N MET A 1 44.55 -13.39 -21.30
CA MET A 1 43.40 -14.32 -21.20
C MET A 1 43.04 -14.76 -19.77
N LYS A 2 44.00 -15.08 -18.88
CA LYS A 2 43.70 -15.46 -17.47
C LYS A 2 43.00 -14.35 -16.65
N LEU A 3 43.32 -13.08 -16.90
CA LEU A 3 42.74 -11.94 -16.17
C LEU A 3 41.26 -11.71 -16.50
N MET A 4 40.87 -11.84 -17.78
CA MET A 4 39.48 -11.71 -18.23
C MET A 4 38.59 -12.84 -17.70
N LYS A 5 39.10 -14.07 -17.61
CA LYS A 5 38.36 -15.19 -16.99
C LYS A 5 38.11 -14.98 -15.50
N LYS A 6 39.05 -14.36 -14.76
CA LYS A 6 38.87 -14.00 -13.35
C LYS A 6 37.83 -12.89 -13.18
N LEU A 7 37.80 -11.92 -14.08
CA LEU A 7 36.83 -10.81 -14.04
C LEU A 7 35.39 -11.29 -14.27
N ILE A 8 35.19 -12.16 -15.25
CA ILE A 8 33.87 -12.79 -15.52
C ILE A 8 33.37 -13.54 -14.29
N LEU A 9 34.26 -14.27 -13.61
CA LEU A 9 33.92 -15.05 -12.42
C LEU A 9 33.49 -14.17 -11.23
N ILE A 10 34.08 -12.98 -11.09
CA ILE A 10 33.68 -11.97 -10.10
C ILE A 10 32.29 -11.41 -10.41
N PHE A 11 32.00 -11.08 -11.67
CA PHE A 11 30.67 -10.60 -12.08
C PHE A 11 29.57 -11.66 -11.87
N VAL A 12 29.88 -12.94 -12.15
CA VAL A 12 28.96 -14.06 -11.87
C VAL A 12 28.71 -14.21 -10.37
N LEU A 13 29.75 -14.12 -9.53
CA LEU A 13 29.57 -14.16 -8.07
C LEU A 13 28.72 -13.00 -7.55
N LEU A 14 28.96 -11.77 -8.04
CA LEU A 14 28.19 -10.59 -7.64
C LEU A 14 26.71 -10.70 -8.02
N GLY A 15 26.39 -11.31 -9.17
CA GLY A 15 25.00 -11.58 -9.58
C GLY A 15 24.27 -12.55 -8.65
N LEU A 16 24.97 -13.50 -8.02
CA LEU A 16 24.36 -14.48 -7.10
C LEU A 16 23.99 -13.87 -5.74
N PHE A 17 24.71 -12.83 -5.30
CA PHE A 17 24.42 -12.14 -4.02
C PHE A 17 23.43 -10.97 -4.15
N SER A 18 22.98 -10.65 -5.36
CA SER A 18 22.03 -9.55 -5.59
C SER A 18 20.57 -9.90 -5.21
N CYS A 19 20.27 -11.16 -4.89
CA CYS A 19 18.92 -11.65 -4.64
C CYS A 19 18.60 -11.73 -3.12
N GLY A 20 19.02 -10.73 -2.35
CA GLY A 20 18.57 -10.54 -0.98
C GLY A 20 17.41 -9.54 -0.96
N ASP A 21 16.34 -9.86 -0.24
CA ASP A 21 15.28 -8.87 -0.02
C ASP A 21 15.86 -7.63 0.67
N TYR A 22 15.61 -6.46 0.08
CA TYR A 22 16.14 -5.18 0.57
C TYR A 22 15.50 -4.73 1.91
N ILE A 23 14.47 -5.46 2.37
CA ILE A 23 13.77 -5.22 3.63
C ILE A 23 13.41 -6.54 4.31
N ASP A 24 13.60 -6.59 5.62
CA ASP A 24 13.15 -7.72 6.43
C ASP A 24 11.63 -7.79 6.49
N LYS A 25 11.10 -9.01 6.39
CA LYS A 25 9.66 -9.26 6.56
C LYS A 25 9.24 -8.96 8.01
N PRO A 26 8.24 -8.09 8.24
CA PRO A 26 7.71 -7.83 9.57
C PRO A 26 7.19 -9.11 10.24
N LYS A 27 7.37 -9.23 11.57
CA LYS A 27 6.89 -10.39 12.35
C LYS A 27 5.36 -10.56 12.27
N ASN A 28 4.65 -9.44 12.28
CA ASN A 28 3.19 -9.38 12.21
C ASN A 28 2.76 -8.74 10.89
N LEU A 29 3.24 -9.28 9.76
CA LEU A 29 2.85 -8.79 8.44
C LEU A 29 1.33 -8.95 8.26
N ILE A 30 0.63 -7.85 8.05
CA ILE A 30 -0.80 -7.82 7.76
C ILE A 30 -1.03 -8.43 6.37
N ASP A 31 -1.99 -9.34 6.24
CA ASP A 31 -2.40 -9.88 4.94
C ASP A 31 -2.81 -8.77 3.95
N LYS A 32 -2.43 -8.88 2.68
CA LYS A 32 -2.72 -7.89 1.63
C LYS A 32 -4.21 -7.53 1.54
N GLY A 33 -5.10 -8.50 1.61
CA GLY A 33 -6.55 -8.27 1.57
C GLY A 33 -7.05 -7.53 2.82
N MET A 34 -6.49 -7.84 3.99
CA MET A 34 -6.78 -7.09 5.21
C MET A 34 -6.24 -5.66 5.12
N MET A 35 -5.06 -5.46 4.54
CA MET A 35 -4.51 -4.12 4.30
C MET A 35 -5.42 -3.32 3.35
N ALA A 36 -5.94 -3.94 2.29
CA ALA A 36 -6.88 -3.31 1.36
C ALA A 36 -8.18 -2.88 2.06
N GLU A 37 -8.76 -3.76 2.89
CA GLU A 37 -9.93 -3.47 3.72
C GLU A 37 -9.69 -2.28 4.68
N ILE A 38 -8.54 -2.28 5.38
CA ILE A 38 -8.16 -1.19 6.30
C ILE A 38 -8.01 0.12 5.52
N ILE A 39 -7.35 0.13 4.37
CA ILE A 39 -7.17 1.34 3.56
C ILE A 39 -8.52 1.88 3.07
N ALA A 40 -9.43 1.01 2.64
CA ALA A 40 -10.77 1.41 2.23
C ALA A 40 -11.54 2.08 3.39
N ASP A 41 -11.51 1.49 4.59
CA ASP A 41 -12.18 2.06 5.77
C ASP A 41 -11.53 3.35 6.27
N LEU A 42 -10.18 3.45 6.18
CA LEU A 42 -9.47 4.70 6.45
C LEU A 42 -9.87 5.79 5.46
N ALA A 43 -10.05 5.49 4.17
CA ALA A 43 -10.51 6.45 3.18
C ALA A 43 -11.94 6.92 3.41
N ILE A 44 -12.83 6.05 3.91
CA ILE A 44 -14.19 6.45 4.34
C ILE A 44 -14.12 7.35 5.58
N ASN A 45 -13.29 6.99 6.55
CA ASN A 45 -13.08 7.80 7.75
C ASN A 45 -12.47 9.17 7.41
N ASP A 46 -11.55 9.25 6.46
CA ASP A 46 -10.97 10.51 5.96
C ASP A 46 -12.03 11.42 5.31
N GLN A 47 -13.02 10.84 4.63
CA GLN A 47 -14.16 11.61 4.12
C GLN A 47 -15.07 12.15 5.24
N ALA A 48 -15.22 11.43 6.35
CA ALA A 48 -16.00 11.91 7.49
C ALA A 48 -15.39 13.17 8.14
N ILE A 49 -14.10 13.42 7.94
CA ILE A 49 -13.38 14.61 8.41
C ILE A 49 -13.93 15.88 7.76
N TYR A 50 -14.20 15.84 6.45
CA TYR A 50 -14.77 16.98 5.72
C TYR A 50 -16.19 17.32 6.20
N VAL A 51 -16.91 16.33 6.74
CA VAL A 51 -18.26 16.49 7.27
C VAL A 51 -18.24 16.94 8.74
N TYR A 52 -17.22 16.53 9.51
CA TYR A 52 -17.11 16.80 10.96
C TYR A 52 -15.70 17.30 11.35
N PRO A 53 -15.35 18.55 11.00
CA PRO A 53 -14.00 19.09 11.17
C PRO A 53 -13.52 19.20 12.63
N ASP A 54 -14.44 19.26 13.60
CA ASP A 54 -14.12 19.41 15.04
C ASP A 54 -13.85 18.07 15.77
N LYS A 55 -13.71 16.96 15.04
CA LYS A 55 -13.46 15.63 15.63
C LYS A 55 -11.96 15.29 15.64
N ASN A 56 -11.53 14.49 16.62
CA ASN A 56 -10.14 14.06 16.73
C ASN A 56 -9.83 12.95 15.69
N MET A 57 -8.96 13.25 14.73
CA MET A 57 -8.64 12.39 13.59
C MET A 57 -7.84 11.16 13.97
N GLU A 58 -6.96 11.28 14.98
CA GLU A 58 -6.27 10.12 15.53
C GLU A 58 -7.26 9.11 16.12
N ALA A 59 -8.41 9.56 16.61
CA ALA A 59 -9.44 8.67 17.13
C ALA A 59 -10.09 7.85 16.01
N GLY A 60 -10.30 8.42 14.82
CA GLY A 60 -10.87 7.73 13.66
C GLY A 60 -9.93 6.64 13.13
N THR A 61 -8.68 7.01 12.85
CA THR A 61 -7.65 6.04 12.43
C THR A 61 -7.45 4.94 13.47
N ARG A 62 -7.38 5.30 14.76
CA ARG A 62 -7.27 4.32 15.85
C ARG A 62 -8.49 3.41 15.95
N ALA A 63 -9.69 3.92 15.71
CA ALA A 63 -10.91 3.13 15.73
C ALA A 63 -10.93 2.09 14.59
N VAL A 64 -10.54 2.50 13.38
CA VAL A 64 -10.41 1.58 12.23
C VAL A 64 -9.38 0.49 12.56
N LEU A 65 -8.15 0.84 12.92
CA LEU A 65 -7.13 -0.19 13.22
C LEU A 65 -7.57 -1.15 14.36
N LYS A 66 -8.27 -0.62 15.36
CA LYS A 66 -8.82 -1.43 16.46
C LYS A 66 -9.92 -2.39 16.01
N SER A 67 -10.77 -2.04 15.05
CA SER A 67 -11.81 -2.95 14.53
C SER A 67 -11.21 -4.18 13.84
N TYR A 68 -10.06 -4.01 13.18
CA TYR A 68 -9.27 -5.08 12.56
C TYR A 68 -8.30 -5.78 13.52
N LYS A 69 -8.24 -5.36 14.80
CA LYS A 69 -7.30 -5.86 15.82
C LYS A 69 -5.83 -5.69 15.40
N VAL A 70 -5.54 -4.64 14.63
CA VAL A 70 -4.20 -4.31 14.15
C VAL A 70 -3.59 -3.25 15.05
N LYS A 71 -2.32 -3.43 15.44
CA LYS A 71 -1.56 -2.39 16.13
C LYS A 71 -1.05 -1.36 15.12
N PRO A 72 -0.95 -0.07 15.49
CA PRO A 72 -0.42 0.96 14.61
C PRO A 72 0.97 0.63 14.03
N ASP A 73 1.88 0.09 14.85
CA ASP A 73 3.23 -0.26 14.39
C ASP A 73 3.20 -1.41 13.36
N ASP A 74 2.36 -2.43 13.59
CA ASP A 74 2.19 -3.54 12.65
C ASP A 74 1.65 -3.06 11.30
N PHE A 75 0.76 -2.04 11.30
CA PHE A 75 0.28 -1.39 10.08
C PHE A 75 1.38 -0.63 9.35
N VAL A 76 2.12 0.22 10.06
CA VAL A 76 3.21 1.03 9.48
C VAL A 76 4.30 0.13 8.89
N ASP A 77 4.69 -0.92 9.59
CA ASP A 77 5.74 -1.83 9.14
C ASP A 77 5.29 -2.66 7.94
N SER A 78 4.04 -3.14 7.94
CA SER A 78 3.46 -3.85 6.80
C SER A 78 3.32 -2.94 5.57
N PHE A 79 2.88 -1.70 5.77
CA PHE A 79 2.78 -0.72 4.69
C PHE A 79 4.14 -0.43 4.05
N LYS A 80 5.17 -0.15 4.87
CA LYS A 80 6.55 0.05 4.37
C LYS A 80 7.06 -1.17 3.61
N TYR A 81 6.83 -2.37 4.13
CA TYR A 81 7.20 -3.62 3.46
C TYR A 81 6.55 -3.71 2.07
N TYR A 82 5.25 -3.45 1.95
CA TYR A 82 4.56 -3.51 0.66
C TYR A 82 4.95 -2.40 -0.32
N VAL A 83 5.29 -1.20 0.17
CA VAL A 83 5.83 -0.13 -0.68
C VAL A 83 7.17 -0.55 -1.28
N ILE A 84 8.09 -1.04 -0.45
CA ILE A 84 9.44 -1.43 -0.89
C ILE A 84 9.40 -2.67 -1.79
N LYS A 85 8.43 -3.55 -1.60
CA LYS A 85 8.21 -4.73 -2.45
C LYS A 85 7.39 -4.43 -3.71
N GLU A 86 7.00 -3.17 -3.94
CA GLU A 86 6.19 -2.73 -5.09
C GLU A 86 4.83 -3.45 -5.18
N GLU A 87 4.26 -3.85 -4.04
CA GLU A 87 3.01 -4.61 -3.97
C GLU A 87 1.79 -3.71 -3.64
N MET A 88 2.03 -2.43 -3.33
CA MET A 88 0.98 -1.50 -2.94
C MET A 88 -0.02 -1.18 -4.05
N ASP A 89 0.37 -1.26 -5.32
CA ASP A 89 -0.54 -0.99 -6.44
C ASP A 89 -1.71 -2.00 -6.47
N GLY A 90 -1.42 -3.28 -6.25
CA GLY A 90 -2.45 -4.32 -6.14
C GLY A 90 -3.37 -4.08 -4.94
N ILE A 91 -2.79 -3.78 -3.78
CA ILE A 91 -3.54 -3.50 -2.55
C ILE A 91 -4.43 -2.27 -2.71
N ALA A 92 -3.94 -1.22 -3.37
CA ALA A 92 -4.69 0.01 -3.63
C ALA A 92 -5.86 -0.22 -4.60
N ASN A 93 -5.65 -1.04 -5.65
CA ASN A 93 -6.72 -1.42 -6.56
C ASN A 93 -7.82 -2.21 -5.84
N ASP A 94 -7.44 -3.19 -5.01
CA ASP A 94 -8.39 -3.95 -4.20
C ASP A 94 -9.16 -3.06 -3.22
N ALA A 95 -8.45 -2.12 -2.57
CA ALA A 95 -9.06 -1.15 -1.67
C ALA A 95 -10.07 -0.25 -2.40
N GLN A 96 -9.78 0.16 -3.63
CA GLN A 96 -10.71 0.93 -4.46
C GLN A 96 -11.97 0.10 -4.79
N GLU A 97 -11.84 -1.17 -5.15
CA GLU A 97 -13.00 -2.04 -5.38
C GLU A 97 -13.85 -2.23 -4.12
N ILE A 98 -13.21 -2.41 -2.97
CA ILE A 98 -13.89 -2.51 -1.67
C ILE A 98 -14.63 -1.21 -1.35
N LEU A 99 -13.96 -0.06 -1.54
CA LEU A 99 -14.55 1.26 -1.32
C LEU A 99 -15.80 1.47 -2.19
N LEU A 100 -15.77 1.11 -3.47
CA LEU A 100 -16.91 1.23 -4.38
C LEU A 100 -18.09 0.34 -3.96
N LYS A 101 -17.82 -0.84 -3.39
CA LYS A 101 -18.86 -1.72 -2.83
C LYS A 101 -19.47 -1.16 -1.55
N LYS A 102 -18.64 -0.55 -0.68
CA LYS A 102 -19.05 0.04 0.60
C LYS A 102 -19.77 1.39 0.44
N ASP A 103 -19.32 2.21 -0.50
CA ASP A 103 -19.94 3.49 -0.86
C ASP A 103 -20.16 3.59 -2.39
N PRO A 104 -21.30 3.07 -2.89
CA PRO A 104 -21.64 3.15 -4.30
C PRO A 104 -21.76 4.59 -4.84
N LYS A 105 -21.90 5.61 -3.98
CA LYS A 105 -21.95 7.01 -4.43
C LYS A 105 -20.56 7.51 -4.83
N ALA A 106 -19.50 6.90 -4.31
CA ALA A 106 -18.12 7.17 -4.71
C ALA A 106 -17.84 6.77 -6.17
N ASP A 107 -18.57 5.79 -6.71
CA ASP A 107 -18.43 5.31 -8.11
C ASP A 107 -18.58 6.42 -9.13
N LYS A 108 -19.59 7.29 -8.94
CA LYS A 108 -19.81 8.43 -9.83
C LYS A 108 -18.65 9.43 -9.76
N TYR A 109 -18.16 9.73 -8.55
CA TYR A 109 -17.04 10.64 -8.34
C TYR A 109 -15.73 10.11 -8.95
N VAL A 110 -15.43 8.82 -8.74
CA VAL A 110 -14.25 8.16 -9.31
C VAL A 110 -14.32 8.16 -10.83
N LYS A 111 -15.46 7.77 -11.42
CA LYS A 111 -15.67 7.77 -12.87
C LYS A 111 -15.55 9.17 -13.47
N ASP A 112 -16.07 10.18 -12.80
CA ASP A 112 -16.01 11.58 -13.27
C ASP A 112 -14.58 12.13 -13.20
N LYS A 113 -13.80 11.78 -12.16
CA LYS A 113 -12.37 12.13 -12.06
C LYS A 113 -11.51 11.44 -13.10
N ILE A 114 -11.74 10.15 -13.38
CA ILE A 114 -11.06 9.40 -14.45
C ILE A 114 -11.33 10.04 -15.82
N LYS A 115 -12.58 10.46 -16.07
CA LYS A 115 -12.98 11.12 -17.33
C LYS A 115 -12.39 12.52 -17.49
N GLN A 116 -12.27 13.28 -16.39
CA GLN A 116 -11.75 14.66 -16.42
C GLN A 116 -10.22 14.72 -16.59
N ASN A 117 -9.47 13.75 -16.05
CA ASN A 117 -8.01 13.82 -16.02
C ASN A 117 -7.31 13.02 -17.13
N GLY A 118 -8.04 12.32 -18.01
CA GLY A 118 -7.45 11.24 -18.81
C GLY A 118 -6.98 10.09 -17.92
N ALA A 119 -6.63 8.94 -18.51
CA ALA A 119 -6.25 7.72 -17.78
C ALA A 119 -5.36 8.07 -16.57
N VAL A 120 -5.87 7.74 -15.37
CA VAL A 120 -5.28 8.07 -14.07
C VAL A 120 -3.78 7.81 -14.15
N MET A 121 -2.97 8.87 -14.07
CA MET A 121 -1.54 8.69 -13.87
C MET A 121 -1.36 7.85 -12.60
N PRO A 122 -0.52 6.80 -12.64
CA PRO A 122 -0.29 5.96 -11.46
C PRO A 122 0.12 6.85 -10.29
N LEU A 123 -0.40 6.55 -9.10
CA LEU A 123 -0.25 7.38 -7.89
C LEU A 123 1.18 7.40 -7.32
N VAL A 124 2.19 7.09 -8.13
CA VAL A 124 3.60 7.20 -7.81
C VAL A 124 4.35 7.63 -9.09
N ARG A 125 5.17 8.68 -8.97
CA ARG A 125 6.17 9.05 -9.96
C ARG A 125 7.55 8.67 -9.43
#